data_AF-A0A4Y7M760-F1
#
_entry.id   AF-A0A4Y7M760-F1
#
_cell.length_a   1.000
_cell.length_b   1.000
_cell.length_c   1.000
_cell.angle_alpha   90.00
_cell.angle_beta   90.00
_cell.angle_gamma   90.00
#
_symmetry.space_group_name_H-M   'P 1'
#
loop_
_entity.id
_entity.type
_entity.pdbx_description
1 polymer ?
#
loop_
_entity_poly.entity_id
_entity_poly.type
_entity_poly.pdbx_seq_one_letter_code
_entity_poly.pdbx_strand_id
1 'polypeptide(L)'
;MGEVERCSPTRVLLTEEELINLEKPEFLQHWSKQENYVNWLESQLSSAQIALAPVREFEEKLKHSMSSESARRESFLLMRLNTKEQEIQDLIVQIQELKASQAGSSTSLRSSLLDPAVNVLIEHLRRELEKSKSALEETQNELSAWKFTPDSNTGKRLMAKCRLLYQENEELGRMISSGRLAKLEGDLALQRNFSEEMKKSQSELDEFLLELDEDVEGMQSTIYFLQQQLRQARDQLSIIQKENELLRNSCNNMASPTQGDEHLPETLTQPDNVLDQSNEMSKKLSMDHCALNQPPFNTDVAWNENSMDLVNPENDQ
;
A
#
# COMPACT_ATOMS: atom_id res chain seq x y z
N MET A 1 43.52 74.99 -8.02
CA MET A 1 42.77 76.10 -8.68
C MET A 1 41.86 76.69 -7.63
N GLY A 2 41.65 78.01 -7.63
CA GLY A 2 41.11 78.72 -6.46
C GLY A 2 39.72 78.25 -6.04
N GLU A 3 39.54 78.05 -4.73
CA GLU A 3 38.24 77.95 -4.10
C GLU A 3 37.56 79.32 -4.20
N VAL A 4 36.62 79.45 -5.14
CA VAL A 4 35.69 80.57 -5.15
C VAL A 4 34.63 80.25 -4.09
N GLU A 5 34.77 80.84 -2.90
CA GLU A 5 33.69 80.87 -1.90
C GLU A 5 32.46 81.55 -2.50
N ARG A 6 31.60 80.76 -3.13
CA ARG A 6 30.24 81.18 -3.48
C ARG A 6 29.44 81.22 -2.20
N CYS A 7 29.45 82.39 -1.56
CA CYS A 7 28.65 82.67 -0.38
C CYS A 7 27.21 82.21 -0.61
N SER A 8 26.70 81.32 0.24
CA SER A 8 25.34 80.77 0.08
C SER A 8 24.32 81.90 0.20
N PRO A 9 23.30 81.96 -0.68
CA PRO A 9 22.30 83.01 -0.61
C PRO A 9 21.63 83.02 0.77
N THR A 10 21.42 84.21 1.33
CA THR A 10 20.80 84.37 2.65
C THR A 10 19.30 84.55 2.51
N ARG A 11 18.52 83.87 3.36
CA ARG A 11 17.08 84.09 3.47
C ARG A 11 16.78 85.56 3.73
N VAL A 12 15.86 86.15 2.97
CA VAL A 12 15.36 87.49 3.24
C VAL A 12 14.39 87.41 4.42
N LEU A 13 14.64 88.22 5.45
CA LEU A 13 13.77 88.42 6.60
C LEU A 13 13.42 89.91 6.64
N LEU A 14 12.13 90.22 6.64
CA LEU A 14 11.57 91.56 6.76
C LEU A 14 10.46 91.49 7.81
N THR A 15 10.36 92.50 8.66
CA THR A 15 9.21 92.69 9.55
C THR A 15 8.03 93.30 8.79
N GLU A 16 6.82 93.22 9.36
CA GLU A 16 5.61 93.70 8.72
C GLU A 16 5.64 95.22 8.48
N GLU A 17 6.25 95.99 9.39
CA GLU A 17 6.44 97.44 9.26
C GLU A 17 7.45 97.82 8.16
N GLU A 18 8.53 97.05 8.00
CA GLU A 18 9.52 97.25 6.93
C GLU A 18 8.95 96.93 5.55
N LEU A 19 8.05 95.93 5.47
CA LEU A 19 7.42 95.52 4.21
C LEU A 19 6.41 96.56 3.68
N ILE A 20 5.71 97.27 4.57
CA ILE A 20 4.72 98.30 4.22
C ILE A 20 5.39 99.58 3.68
N ASN A 21 6.60 99.90 4.14
CA ASN A 21 7.34 101.11 3.78
C ASN A 21 8.34 100.93 2.62
N LEU A 22 8.37 99.75 1.98
CA LEU A 22 9.40 99.38 1.02
C LEU A 22 9.15 99.94 -0.39
N GLU A 23 10.17 100.52 -1.04
CA GLU A 23 10.01 101.02 -2.41
C GLU A 23 10.02 99.88 -3.44
N LYS A 24 9.31 100.06 -4.57
CA LYS A 24 9.20 99.07 -5.66
C LYS A 24 10.54 98.48 -6.15
N PRO A 25 11.62 99.26 -6.40
CA PRO A 25 12.90 98.67 -6.82
C PRO A 25 13.55 97.80 -5.72
N GLU A 26 13.41 98.19 -4.46
CA GLU A 26 13.93 97.43 -3.31
C GLU A 26 13.15 96.12 -3.15
N PHE A 27 11.81 96.17 -3.24
CA PHE A 27 10.98 94.96 -3.25
C PHE A 27 11.41 93.97 -4.34
N LEU A 28 11.65 94.43 -5.57
CA LEU A 28 12.15 93.56 -6.65
C LEU A 28 13.53 92.98 -6.36
N GLN A 29 14.41 93.73 -5.70
CA GLN A 29 15.72 93.24 -5.28
C GLN A 29 15.61 92.20 -4.15
N HIS A 30 14.74 92.42 -3.17
CA HIS A 30 14.46 91.48 -2.09
C HIS A 30 13.76 90.20 -2.61
N TRP A 31 12.80 90.34 -3.52
CA TRP A 31 12.17 89.22 -4.23
C TRP A 31 13.23 88.41 -5.00
N SER A 32 14.07 89.06 -5.80
CA SER A 32 15.14 88.36 -6.55
C SER A 32 16.16 87.67 -5.63
N LYS A 33 16.54 88.27 -4.49
CA LYS A 33 17.39 87.62 -3.48
C LYS A 33 16.70 86.38 -2.88
N GLN A 34 15.41 86.48 -2.56
CA GLN A 34 14.63 85.37 -2.00
C GLN A 34 14.39 84.24 -3.02
N GLU A 35 14.10 84.57 -4.28
CA GLU A 35 14.03 83.61 -5.40
C GLU A 35 15.35 82.87 -5.58
N ASN A 36 16.49 83.57 -5.59
CA ASN A 36 17.80 82.92 -5.67
C ASN A 36 18.08 82.00 -4.47
N TYR A 37 17.57 82.34 -3.27
CA TYR A 37 17.64 81.48 -2.09
C TYR A 37 16.75 80.24 -2.21
N VAL A 38 15.51 80.39 -2.70
CA VAL A 38 14.57 79.27 -2.93
C VAL A 38 15.12 78.31 -3.98
N ASN A 39 15.54 78.81 -5.14
CA ASN A 39 16.14 78.00 -6.21
C ASN A 39 17.41 77.25 -5.73
N TRP A 40 18.21 77.87 -4.85
CA TRP A 40 19.35 77.20 -4.22
C TRP A 40 18.92 76.10 -3.24
N LEU A 41 17.91 76.34 -2.39
CA LEU A 41 17.35 75.31 -1.50
C LEU A 41 16.75 74.13 -2.28
N GLU A 42 16.02 74.39 -3.35
CA GLU A 42 15.43 73.34 -4.21
C GLU A 42 16.52 72.52 -4.93
N SER A 43 17.57 73.19 -5.41
CA SER A 43 18.74 72.51 -5.99
C SER A 43 19.47 71.65 -4.96
N GLN A 44 19.63 72.13 -3.72
CA GLN A 44 20.24 71.38 -2.61
C GLN A 44 19.35 70.22 -2.12
N LEU A 45 18.03 70.38 -2.12
CA LEU A 45 17.09 69.29 -1.80
C LEU A 45 17.13 68.21 -2.89
N SER A 46 17.12 68.61 -4.16
CA SER A 46 17.23 67.70 -5.31
C SER A 46 18.55 66.93 -5.31
N SER A 47 19.69 67.61 -5.08
CA SER A 47 21.00 66.96 -5.02
C SER A 47 21.12 66.00 -3.83
N ALA A 48 20.60 66.37 -2.66
CA ALA A 48 20.51 65.48 -1.50
C ALA A 48 19.60 64.27 -1.77
N GLN A 49 18.47 64.46 -2.44
CA GLN A 49 17.52 63.39 -2.76
C GLN A 49 18.08 62.39 -3.80
N ILE A 50 18.85 62.88 -4.78
CA ILE A 50 19.63 62.05 -5.71
C ILE A 50 20.73 61.28 -4.96
N ALA A 51 21.46 61.93 -4.04
CA ALA A 51 22.49 61.28 -3.22
C ALA A 51 21.93 60.20 -2.29
N LEU A 52 20.67 60.36 -1.82
CA LEU A 52 19.97 59.34 -1.02
C LEU A 52 19.41 58.17 -1.85
N ALA A 53 19.22 58.30 -3.16
CA ALA A 53 18.61 57.23 -3.96
C ALA A 53 19.43 55.93 -3.96
N PRO A 54 20.76 55.93 -4.17
CA PRO A 54 21.59 54.73 -4.01
C PRO A 54 21.49 54.12 -2.61
N VAL A 55 21.42 54.95 -1.56
CA VAL A 55 21.33 54.48 -0.16
C VAL A 55 20.03 53.70 0.07
N ARG A 56 18.90 54.17 -0.46
CA ARG A 56 17.61 53.45 -0.41
C ARG A 56 17.68 52.14 -1.19
N GLU A 57 18.24 52.14 -2.40
CA GLU A 57 18.42 50.90 -3.16
C GLU A 57 19.31 49.87 -2.45
N PHE A 58 20.39 50.31 -1.80
CA PHE A 58 21.23 49.43 -0.98
C PHE A 58 20.50 48.92 0.25
N GLU A 59 19.67 49.74 0.90
CA GLU A 59 18.83 49.34 2.04
C GLU A 59 17.77 48.29 1.62
N GLU A 60 17.11 48.48 0.47
CA GLU A 60 16.15 47.52 -0.08
C GLU A 60 16.81 46.21 -0.49
N LYS A 61 17.97 46.26 -1.16
CA LYS A 61 18.77 45.07 -1.50
C LYS A 61 19.22 44.32 -0.24
N LEU A 62 19.62 45.04 0.81
CA LEU A 62 20.00 44.45 2.09
C LEU A 62 18.80 43.80 2.79
N LYS A 63 17.64 44.48 2.86
CA LYS A 63 16.38 43.94 3.40
C LYS A 63 15.93 42.68 2.66
N HIS A 64 15.98 42.69 1.33
CA HIS A 64 15.63 41.51 0.50
C HIS A 64 16.61 40.34 0.73
N SER A 65 17.92 40.62 0.80
CA SER A 65 18.96 39.64 1.11
C SER A 65 18.79 39.03 2.52
N MET A 66 18.50 39.85 3.54
CA MET A 66 18.23 39.36 4.89
C MET A 66 16.95 38.52 4.99
N SER A 67 15.88 38.93 4.31
CA SER A 67 14.61 38.19 4.30
C SER A 67 14.75 36.82 3.63
N SER A 68 15.36 36.76 2.45
CA SER A 68 15.60 35.51 1.72
C SER A 68 16.54 34.55 2.47
N GLU A 69 17.60 35.06 3.08
CA GLU A 69 18.51 34.28 3.92
C GLU A 69 17.82 33.77 5.21
N SER A 70 16.91 34.57 5.81
CA SER A 70 16.10 34.13 6.95
C SER A 70 15.15 33.00 6.56
N ALA A 71 14.41 33.15 5.47
CA ALA A 71 13.49 32.12 4.96
C ALA A 71 14.23 30.81 4.58
N ARG A 72 15.44 30.93 4.03
CA ARG A 72 16.31 29.77 3.73
C ARG A 72 16.72 29.02 5.01
N ARG A 73 17.08 29.74 6.07
CA ARG A 73 17.44 29.15 7.38
C ARG A 73 16.24 28.47 8.01
N GLU A 74 15.06 29.09 7.98
CA GLU A 74 13.82 28.52 8.48
C GLU A 74 13.45 27.23 7.74
N SER A 75 13.48 27.24 6.40
CA SER A 75 13.23 26.05 5.57
C SER A 75 14.20 24.90 5.89
N PHE A 76 15.50 25.18 6.06
CA PHE A 76 16.48 24.18 6.46
C PHE A 76 16.22 23.61 7.86
N LEU A 77 15.83 24.46 8.83
CA LEU A 77 15.48 24.02 10.18
C LEU A 77 14.21 23.16 10.19
N LEU A 78 13.18 23.52 9.41
CA LEU A 78 11.97 22.72 9.25
C LEU A 78 12.25 21.35 8.62
N MET A 79 13.06 21.29 7.56
CA MET A 79 13.47 20.03 6.94
C MET A 79 14.21 19.13 7.96
N ARG A 80 15.17 19.69 8.69
CA ARG A 80 15.95 18.95 9.70
C ARG A 80 15.12 18.52 10.90
N LEU A 81 14.13 19.31 11.30
CA LEU A 81 13.16 18.94 12.34
C LEU A 81 12.28 17.78 11.86
N ASN A 82 11.79 17.83 10.62
CA ASN A 82 11.01 16.75 10.01
C ASN A 82 11.82 15.44 9.93
N THR A 83 13.11 15.50 9.56
CA THR A 83 14.00 14.32 9.63
C THR A 83 14.10 13.76 11.05
N LYS A 84 14.20 14.61 12.08
CA LYS A 84 14.24 14.13 13.48
C LYS A 84 12.91 13.58 13.98
N GLU A 85 11.79 14.12 13.53
CA GLU A 85 10.48 13.54 13.79
C GLU A 85 10.37 12.14 13.16
N GLN A 86 10.79 11.97 11.90
CA GLN A 86 10.80 10.67 11.25
C GLN A 86 11.71 9.66 11.97
N GLU A 87 12.94 10.04 12.35
CA GLU A 87 13.82 9.19 13.16
C GLU A 87 13.17 8.75 14.49
N ILE A 88 12.39 9.63 15.14
CA ILE A 88 11.66 9.30 16.36
C ILE A 88 10.52 8.31 16.08
N GLN A 89 9.76 8.48 14.99
CA GLN A 89 8.72 7.53 14.60
C GLN A 89 9.31 6.15 14.27
N ASP A 90 10.43 6.09 13.54
CA ASP A 90 11.12 4.84 13.21
C ASP A 90 11.62 4.10 14.48
N LEU A 91 12.08 4.86 15.49
CA LEU A 91 12.46 4.30 16.80
C LEU A 91 11.24 3.82 17.60
N ILE A 92 10.10 4.51 17.51
CA ILE A 92 8.85 4.08 18.16
C ILE A 92 8.38 2.74 17.57
N VAL A 93 8.44 2.57 16.24
CA VAL A 93 8.10 1.30 15.56
C VAL A 93 9.03 0.18 16.03
N GLN A 94 10.35 0.38 16.02
CA GLN A 94 11.32 -0.61 16.54
C GLN A 94 11.03 -1.00 17.99
N ILE A 95 10.67 -0.05 18.86
CA ILE A 95 10.28 -0.33 20.25
C ILE A 95 8.99 -1.16 20.32
N GLN A 96 8.02 -0.92 19.43
CA GLN A 96 6.79 -1.72 19.36
C GLN A 96 7.06 -3.15 18.89
N GLU A 97 7.91 -3.34 17.88
CA GLU A 97 8.34 -4.66 17.40
C GLU A 97 9.13 -5.43 18.46
N LEU A 98 10.06 -4.77 19.17
CA LEU A 98 10.79 -5.35 20.29
C LEU A 98 9.87 -5.71 21.46
N LYS A 99 8.84 -4.92 21.73
CA LYS A 99 7.80 -5.26 22.73
C LYS A 99 6.92 -6.42 22.29
N ALA A 100 6.54 -6.48 21.02
CA ALA A 100 5.72 -7.57 20.48
C ALA A 100 6.48 -8.91 20.49
N SER A 101 7.77 -8.90 20.13
CA SER A 101 8.64 -10.08 20.22
C SER A 101 8.96 -10.48 21.67
N GLN A 102 9.16 -9.51 22.58
CA GLN A 102 9.31 -9.77 24.02
C GLN A 102 8.00 -10.25 24.69
N ALA A 103 6.83 -9.95 24.11
CA ALA A 103 5.54 -10.48 24.55
C ALA A 103 5.31 -11.95 24.15
N GLY A 104 6.25 -12.57 23.44
CA GLY A 104 6.33 -14.03 23.34
C GLY A 104 6.30 -14.66 24.73
N SER A 105 5.40 -15.64 24.90
CA SER A 105 4.92 -16.16 26.21
C SER A 105 5.96 -16.28 27.33
N SER A 106 5.52 -16.25 28.59
CA SER A 106 6.39 -16.44 29.78
C SER A 106 7.32 -17.67 29.69
N THR A 107 6.94 -18.68 28.90
CA THR A 107 7.74 -19.86 28.54
C THR A 107 9.03 -19.51 27.77
N SER A 108 8.96 -18.59 26.79
CA SER A 108 10.13 -18.10 26.03
C SER A 108 11.08 -17.25 26.88
N LEU A 109 10.53 -16.44 27.80
CA LEU A 109 11.36 -15.71 28.76
C LEU A 109 12.05 -16.67 29.73
N ARG A 110 11.38 -17.74 30.20
CA ARG A 110 12.02 -18.79 31.00
C ARG A 110 13.12 -19.53 30.22
N SER A 111 12.92 -19.84 28.93
CA SER A 111 13.96 -20.51 28.12
C SER A 111 15.12 -19.60 27.72
N SER A 112 14.94 -18.27 27.75
CA SER A 112 16.00 -17.28 27.54
C SER A 112 16.79 -16.98 28.83
N LEU A 113 16.12 -17.02 29.99
CA LEU A 113 16.73 -16.81 31.31
C LEU A 113 17.39 -18.05 31.91
N LEU A 114 17.14 -19.23 31.36
CA LEU A 114 17.88 -20.46 31.67
C LEU A 114 18.97 -20.63 30.61
N ASP A 115 20.24 -20.74 31.05
CA ASP A 115 21.34 -21.11 30.16
C ASP A 115 20.98 -22.40 29.39
N PRO A 116 20.99 -22.38 28.04
CA PRO A 116 20.70 -23.56 27.23
C PRO A 116 21.53 -24.79 27.63
N ALA A 117 22.78 -24.61 28.07
CA ALA A 117 23.61 -25.72 28.53
C ALA A 117 23.10 -26.31 29.86
N VAL A 118 22.69 -25.46 30.82
CA VAL A 118 22.03 -25.89 32.07
C VAL A 118 20.71 -26.61 31.79
N ASN A 119 19.90 -26.13 30.84
CA ASN A 119 18.65 -26.79 30.47
C ASN A 119 18.90 -28.18 29.87
N VAL A 120 19.88 -28.32 28.97
CA VAL A 120 20.28 -29.63 28.41
C VAL A 120 20.79 -30.58 29.49
N LEU A 121 21.56 -30.08 30.46
CA LEU A 121 22.04 -30.86 31.60
C LEU A 121 20.89 -31.33 32.50
N ILE A 122 19.93 -30.46 32.83
CA ILE A 122 18.75 -30.82 33.63
C ILE A 122 17.90 -31.88 32.91
N GLU A 123 17.67 -31.72 31.61
CA GLU A 123 16.96 -32.72 30.81
C GLU A 123 17.74 -34.04 30.65
N HIS A 124 19.07 -33.99 30.67
CA HIS A 124 19.89 -35.20 30.70
C HIS A 124 19.77 -35.92 32.05
N LEU A 125 19.91 -35.20 33.16
CA LEU A 125 19.76 -35.73 34.52
C LEU A 125 18.35 -36.28 34.77
N ARG A 126 17.29 -35.64 34.25
CA ARG A 126 15.91 -36.16 34.30
C ARG A 126 15.77 -37.49 33.56
N ARG A 127 16.34 -37.61 32.36
CA ARG A 127 16.33 -38.87 31.58
C ARG A 127 17.14 -39.97 32.25
N GLU A 128 18.29 -39.65 32.85
CA GLU A 128 19.08 -40.63 33.61
C GLU A 128 18.38 -41.07 34.89
N LEU A 129 17.76 -40.14 35.62
CA LEU A 129 16.95 -40.43 36.80
C LEU A 129 15.78 -41.38 36.46
N GLU A 130 15.00 -41.06 35.43
CA GLU A 130 13.85 -41.89 35.06
C GLU A 130 14.29 -43.27 34.54
N LYS A 131 15.38 -43.34 33.76
CA LYS A 131 15.99 -44.62 33.34
C LYS A 131 16.49 -45.45 34.53
N SER A 132 17.11 -44.82 35.53
CA SER A 132 17.54 -45.51 36.75
C SER A 132 16.36 -45.98 37.60
N LYS A 133 15.28 -45.19 37.63
CA LYS A 133 14.05 -45.51 38.34
C LYS A 133 13.28 -46.64 37.67
N SER A 134 13.17 -46.64 36.33
CA SER A 134 12.54 -47.74 35.58
C SER A 134 13.34 -49.03 35.72
N ALA A 135 14.67 -48.98 35.66
CA ALA A 135 15.52 -50.16 35.89
C ALA A 135 15.45 -50.68 37.34
N LEU A 136 15.33 -49.78 38.33
CA LEU A 136 15.09 -50.17 39.72
C LEU A 136 13.70 -50.81 39.89
N GLU A 137 12.67 -50.26 39.26
CA GLU A 137 11.32 -50.83 39.28
C GLU A 137 11.27 -52.19 38.56
N GLU A 138 11.95 -52.33 37.43
CA GLU A 138 12.08 -53.59 36.68
C GLU A 138 12.79 -54.66 37.52
N THR A 139 13.99 -54.37 38.04
CA THR A 139 14.74 -55.33 38.89
C THR A 139 14.03 -55.66 40.21
N GLN A 140 13.30 -54.70 40.80
CA GLN A 140 12.45 -54.94 41.96
C GLN A 140 11.23 -55.82 41.59
N ASN A 141 10.63 -55.59 40.43
CA ASN A 141 9.53 -56.40 39.91
C ASN A 141 10.00 -57.82 39.60
N GLU A 142 11.16 -58.01 38.97
CA GLU A 142 11.81 -59.31 38.77
C GLU A 142 12.05 -60.03 40.10
N LEU A 143 12.70 -59.37 41.07
CA LEU A 143 12.97 -59.95 42.40
C LEU A 143 11.66 -60.35 43.12
N SER A 144 10.57 -59.60 42.90
CA SER A 144 9.25 -59.94 43.41
C SER A 144 8.59 -61.10 42.62
N ALA A 145 8.84 -61.20 41.32
CA ALA A 145 8.36 -62.28 40.44
C ALA A 145 9.08 -63.61 40.70
N TRP A 146 10.34 -63.60 41.15
CA TRP A 146 11.01 -64.80 41.69
C TRP A 146 10.32 -65.35 42.96
N LYS A 147 9.45 -64.56 43.62
CA LYS A 147 8.57 -64.99 44.72
C LYS A 147 7.13 -65.25 44.27
N PHE A 148 6.89 -65.42 42.96
CA PHE A 148 5.54 -65.57 42.43
C PHE A 148 4.81 -66.77 43.06
N THR A 149 3.70 -66.46 43.70
CA THR A 149 2.68 -67.42 44.12
C THR A 149 1.36 -66.99 43.49
N PRO A 150 0.61 -67.89 42.81
CA PRO A 150 -0.59 -67.51 42.06
C PRO A 150 -1.71 -66.94 42.95
N ASP A 151 -1.66 -67.23 44.25
CA ASP A 151 -2.64 -66.76 45.25
C ASP A 151 -2.24 -65.41 45.91
N SER A 152 -1.04 -64.91 45.64
CA SER A 152 -0.58 -63.59 46.10
C SER A 152 -1.37 -62.46 45.42
N ASN A 153 -1.44 -61.27 46.05
CA ASN A 153 -2.12 -60.11 45.48
C ASN A 153 -1.53 -59.70 44.11
N THR A 154 -0.21 -59.79 43.94
CA THR A 154 0.47 -59.55 42.67
C THR A 154 0.09 -60.61 41.61
N GLY A 155 0.08 -61.89 41.99
CA GLY A 155 -0.35 -62.99 41.12
C GLY A 155 -1.80 -62.87 40.68
N LYS A 156 -2.71 -62.52 41.60
CA LYS A 156 -4.13 -62.26 41.32
C LYS A 156 -4.32 -61.08 40.36
N ARG A 157 -3.57 -59.99 40.54
CA ARG A 157 -3.59 -58.82 39.63
C ARG A 157 -3.09 -59.19 38.24
N LEU A 158 -2.00 -59.97 38.14
CA LEU A 158 -1.48 -60.47 36.86
C LEU A 158 -2.51 -61.35 36.15
N MET A 159 -3.10 -62.32 36.85
CA MET A 159 -4.11 -63.23 36.31
C MET A 159 -5.40 -62.51 35.89
N ALA A 160 -5.78 -61.43 36.57
CA ALA A 160 -6.86 -60.55 36.14
C ALA A 160 -6.50 -59.83 34.83
N LYS A 161 -5.27 -59.30 34.71
CA LYS A 161 -4.78 -58.67 33.46
C LYS A 161 -4.71 -59.67 32.31
N CYS A 162 -4.27 -60.90 32.54
CA CYS A 162 -4.29 -61.97 31.53
C CYS A 162 -5.72 -62.28 31.05
N ARG A 163 -6.69 -62.42 31.97
CA ARG A 163 -8.10 -62.63 31.59
C ARG A 163 -8.67 -61.47 30.77
N LEU A 164 -8.35 -60.23 31.14
CA LEU A 164 -8.78 -59.04 30.40
C LEU A 164 -8.18 -59.01 28.99
N LEU A 165 -6.89 -59.31 28.83
CA LEU A 165 -6.23 -59.43 27.51
C LEU A 165 -6.82 -60.55 26.65
N TYR A 166 -7.26 -61.66 27.23
CA TYR A 166 -7.98 -62.71 26.49
C TYR A 166 -9.34 -62.21 25.99
N GLN A 167 -10.11 -61.52 26.83
CA GLN A 167 -11.41 -60.96 26.47
C GLN A 167 -11.30 -59.86 25.41
N GLU A 168 -10.29 -59.01 25.51
CA GLU A 168 -9.96 -57.98 24.50
C GLU A 168 -9.58 -58.59 23.16
N ASN A 169 -8.75 -59.66 23.15
CA ASN A 169 -8.44 -60.40 21.91
C ASN A 169 -9.68 -61.09 21.31
N GLU A 170 -10.59 -61.61 22.13
CA GLU A 170 -11.86 -62.18 21.66
C GLU A 170 -12.79 -61.10 21.09
N GLU A 171 -12.78 -59.89 21.64
CA GLU A 171 -13.50 -58.74 21.10
C GLU A 171 -12.90 -58.21 19.80
N LEU A 172 -11.57 -58.11 19.69
CA LEU A 172 -10.87 -57.80 18.44
C LEU A 172 -11.16 -58.86 17.38
N GLY A 173 -11.14 -60.14 17.73
CA GLY A 173 -11.54 -61.24 16.85
C GLY A 173 -12.98 -61.12 16.37
N ARG A 174 -13.93 -60.79 17.26
CA ARG A 174 -15.32 -60.49 16.89
C ARG A 174 -15.42 -59.26 15.98
N MET A 175 -14.70 -58.18 16.27
CA MET A 175 -14.69 -56.95 15.47
C MET A 175 -14.17 -57.20 14.05
N ILE A 176 -13.08 -57.96 13.91
CA ILE A 176 -12.53 -58.39 12.61
C ILE A 176 -13.54 -59.28 11.87
N SER A 177 -14.10 -60.29 12.56
CA SER A 177 -15.09 -61.21 11.98
C SER A 177 -16.40 -60.54 11.55
N SER A 178 -16.73 -59.38 12.13
CA SER A 178 -17.95 -58.62 11.79
C SER A 178 -17.94 -58.05 10.37
N GLY A 179 -16.77 -58.01 9.69
CA GLY A 179 -16.60 -57.45 8.34
C GLY A 179 -16.79 -55.93 8.26
N ARG A 180 -17.22 -55.26 9.34
CA ARG A 180 -17.46 -53.81 9.37
C ARG A 180 -16.19 -53.01 9.10
N LEU A 181 -15.04 -53.46 9.62
CA LEU A 181 -13.75 -52.83 9.36
C LEU A 181 -13.41 -52.88 7.86
N ALA A 182 -13.40 -54.06 7.27
CA ALA A 182 -13.13 -54.26 5.84
C ALA A 182 -14.12 -53.49 4.93
N LYS A 183 -15.39 -53.38 5.33
CA LYS A 183 -16.36 -52.53 4.61
C LYS A 183 -15.96 -51.05 4.68
N LEU A 184 -15.67 -50.52 5.87
CA LEU A 184 -15.29 -49.12 6.04
C LEU A 184 -13.98 -48.79 5.32
N GLU A 185 -13.02 -49.72 5.26
CA GLU A 185 -11.79 -49.60 4.48
C GLU A 185 -12.08 -49.56 2.97
N GLY A 186 -13.02 -50.37 2.48
CA GLY A 186 -13.49 -50.34 1.10
C GLY A 186 -14.21 -49.03 0.74
N ASP A 187 -15.15 -48.58 1.59
CA ASP A 187 -15.86 -47.31 1.43
C ASP A 187 -14.87 -46.12 1.42
N LEU A 188 -13.86 -46.14 2.29
CA LEU A 188 -12.77 -45.15 2.34
C LEU A 188 -11.90 -45.16 1.07
N ALA A 189 -11.58 -46.34 0.53
CA ALA A 189 -10.81 -46.47 -0.70
C ALA A 189 -11.58 -45.93 -1.92
N LEU A 190 -12.87 -46.24 -2.02
CA LEU A 190 -13.75 -45.68 -3.06
C LEU A 190 -13.84 -44.15 -2.96
N GLN A 191 -13.96 -43.60 -1.75
CA GLN A 191 -14.01 -42.15 -1.55
C GLN A 191 -12.69 -41.46 -1.93
N ARG A 192 -11.54 -42.10 -1.71
CA ARG A 192 -10.23 -41.59 -2.18
C ARG A 192 -10.16 -41.54 -3.70
N ASN A 193 -10.50 -42.65 -4.38
CA ASN A 193 -10.51 -42.70 -5.85
C ASN A 193 -11.41 -41.60 -6.44
N PHE A 194 -12.62 -41.40 -5.90
CA PHE A 194 -13.52 -40.34 -6.35
C PHE A 194 -12.94 -38.93 -6.13
N SER A 195 -12.26 -38.69 -4.99
CA SER A 195 -11.57 -37.42 -4.76
C SER A 195 -10.37 -37.21 -5.68
N GLU A 196 -9.69 -38.27 -6.11
CA GLU A 196 -8.56 -38.21 -7.04
C GLU A 196 -9.04 -37.97 -8.47
N GLU A 197 -10.09 -38.66 -8.93
CA GLU A 197 -10.75 -38.39 -10.22
C GLU A 197 -11.30 -36.96 -10.30
N MET A 198 -11.92 -36.46 -9.23
CA MET A 198 -12.41 -35.06 -9.18
C MET A 198 -11.26 -34.05 -9.31
N LYS A 199 -10.14 -34.26 -8.60
CA LYS A 199 -8.96 -33.41 -8.72
C LYS A 199 -8.33 -33.48 -10.12
N LYS A 200 -8.28 -34.67 -10.71
CA LYS A 200 -7.77 -34.87 -12.08
C LYS A 200 -8.62 -34.14 -13.11
N SER A 201 -9.95 -34.29 -13.03
CA SER A 201 -10.89 -33.57 -13.89
C SER A 201 -10.83 -32.06 -13.69
N GLN A 202 -10.54 -31.57 -12.47
CA GLN A 202 -10.28 -30.16 -12.23
C GLN A 202 -8.99 -29.71 -12.94
N SER A 203 -7.87 -30.43 -12.76
CA SER A 203 -6.60 -30.05 -13.40
C SER A 203 -6.67 -30.09 -14.93
N GLU A 204 -7.41 -31.03 -15.51
CA GLU A 204 -7.67 -31.09 -16.96
C GLU A 204 -8.50 -29.89 -17.46
N LEU A 205 -9.41 -29.38 -16.63
CA LEU A 205 -10.19 -28.17 -16.94
C LEU A 205 -9.36 -26.89 -16.76
N ASP A 206 -8.52 -26.83 -15.72
CA ASP A 206 -7.63 -25.69 -15.47
C ASP A 206 -6.56 -25.57 -16.59
N GLU A 207 -6.08 -26.70 -17.13
CA GLU A 207 -5.19 -26.76 -18.31
C GLU A 207 -5.91 -26.26 -19.58
N PHE A 208 -7.15 -26.70 -19.82
CA PHE A 208 -7.97 -26.24 -20.94
C PHE A 208 -8.31 -24.74 -20.87
N LEU A 209 -8.53 -24.19 -19.67
CA LEU A 209 -8.73 -22.75 -19.49
C LEU A 209 -7.49 -21.95 -19.86
N LEU A 210 -6.30 -22.46 -19.52
CA LEU A 210 -5.03 -21.80 -19.85
C LEU A 210 -4.75 -21.83 -21.37
N GLU A 211 -5.01 -22.95 -22.04
CA GLU A 211 -4.96 -23.05 -23.51
C GLU A 211 -5.91 -22.04 -24.18
N LEU A 212 -7.13 -21.88 -23.64
CA LEU A 212 -8.11 -20.93 -24.15
C LEU A 212 -7.70 -19.46 -23.92
N ASP A 213 -7.06 -19.14 -22.80
CA ASP A 213 -6.51 -17.80 -22.55
C ASP A 213 -5.35 -17.48 -23.53
N GLU A 214 -4.44 -18.44 -23.80
CA GLU A 214 -3.38 -18.30 -24.81
C GLU A 214 -3.94 -18.03 -26.23
N ASP A 215 -4.97 -18.79 -26.63
CA ASP A 215 -5.68 -18.59 -27.91
C ASP A 215 -6.34 -17.20 -27.99
N VAL A 216 -6.94 -16.72 -26.91
CA VAL A 216 -7.56 -15.39 -26.83
C VAL A 216 -6.52 -14.28 -26.91
N GLU A 217 -5.36 -14.40 -26.24
CA GLU A 217 -4.25 -13.44 -26.36
C GLU A 217 -3.67 -13.42 -27.79
N GLY A 218 -3.55 -14.59 -28.44
CA GLY A 218 -3.12 -14.72 -29.83
C GLY A 218 -4.08 -14.06 -30.83
N MET A 219 -5.39 -14.27 -30.64
CA MET A 219 -6.43 -13.58 -31.42
C MET A 219 -6.43 -12.06 -31.17
N GLN A 220 -6.29 -11.63 -29.92
CA GLN A 220 -6.25 -10.21 -29.57
C GLN A 220 -5.03 -9.49 -30.17
N SER A 221 -3.87 -10.15 -30.17
CA SER A 221 -2.66 -9.68 -30.84
C SER A 221 -2.86 -9.50 -32.35
N THR A 222 -3.54 -10.45 -32.99
CA THR A 222 -3.89 -10.39 -34.42
C THR A 222 -4.86 -9.24 -34.71
N ILE A 223 -5.88 -9.03 -33.87
CA ILE A 223 -6.83 -7.93 -33.98
C ILE A 223 -6.11 -6.57 -33.86
N TYR A 224 -5.21 -6.42 -32.88
CA TYR A 224 -4.44 -5.19 -32.70
C TYR A 224 -3.57 -4.85 -33.93
N PHE A 225 -2.89 -5.84 -34.50
CA PHE A 225 -2.08 -5.67 -35.71
C PHE A 225 -2.92 -5.21 -36.92
N LEU A 226 -4.11 -5.79 -37.12
CA LEU A 226 -5.03 -5.38 -38.18
C LEU A 226 -5.59 -3.96 -37.95
N GLN A 227 -5.91 -3.60 -36.70
CA GLN A 227 -6.32 -2.24 -36.34
C GLN A 227 -5.21 -1.20 -36.62
N GLN A 228 -3.95 -1.55 -36.37
CA GLN A 228 -2.81 -0.67 -36.67
C GLN A 228 -2.64 -0.45 -38.18
N GLN A 229 -2.73 -1.51 -38.99
CA GLN A 229 -2.68 -1.40 -40.45
C GLN A 229 -3.84 -0.54 -40.99
N LEU A 230 -5.07 -0.75 -40.49
CA LEU A 230 -6.23 0.06 -40.87
C LEU A 230 -6.06 1.55 -40.51
N ARG A 231 -5.41 1.86 -39.39
CA ARG A 231 -5.08 3.25 -39.04
C ARG A 231 -4.04 3.83 -39.99
N GLN A 232 -2.94 3.13 -40.26
CA GLN A 232 -1.91 3.57 -41.19
C GLN A 232 -2.47 3.84 -42.60
N ALA A 233 -3.33 2.96 -43.11
CA ALA A 233 -4.00 3.15 -44.39
C ALA A 233 -4.93 4.38 -44.40
N ARG A 234 -5.69 4.63 -43.32
CA ARG A 234 -6.53 5.83 -43.17
C ARG A 234 -5.70 7.12 -43.10
N ASP A 235 -4.58 7.11 -42.39
CA ASP A 235 -3.67 8.26 -42.30
C ASP A 235 -3.05 8.59 -43.67
N GLN A 236 -2.61 7.57 -44.41
CA GLN A 236 -2.12 7.72 -45.80
C GLN A 236 -3.19 8.30 -46.73
N LEU A 237 -4.43 7.78 -46.67
CA LEU A 237 -5.56 8.32 -47.42
C LEU A 237 -5.84 9.79 -47.08
N SER A 238 -5.77 10.18 -45.80
CA SER A 238 -5.95 11.58 -45.37
C SER A 238 -4.86 12.50 -45.91
N ILE A 239 -3.61 12.04 -45.97
CA ILE A 239 -2.48 12.80 -46.56
C ILE A 239 -2.73 13.00 -48.07
N ILE A 240 -3.04 11.93 -48.80
CA ILE A 240 -3.29 11.96 -50.24
C ILE A 240 -4.52 12.82 -50.58
N GLN A 241 -5.56 12.81 -49.73
CA GLN A 241 -6.73 13.69 -49.87
C GLN A 241 -6.34 15.17 -49.75
N LYS A 242 -5.56 15.55 -48.71
CA LYS A 242 -5.07 16.94 -48.54
C LYS A 242 -4.18 17.39 -49.69
N GLU A 243 -3.31 16.52 -50.19
CA GLU A 243 -2.48 16.82 -51.37
C GLU A 243 -3.34 17.04 -52.62
N ASN A 244 -4.34 16.19 -52.86
CA ASN A 244 -5.30 16.38 -53.94
C ASN A 244 -6.12 17.67 -53.79
N GLU A 245 -6.52 18.06 -52.58
CA GLU A 245 -7.21 19.33 -52.34
C GLU A 245 -6.32 20.54 -52.65
N LEU A 246 -5.04 20.52 -52.25
CA LEU A 246 -4.07 21.57 -52.60
C LEU A 246 -3.83 21.66 -54.11
N LEU A 247 -3.72 20.52 -54.79
CA LEU A 247 -3.58 20.47 -56.25
C LEU A 247 -4.85 20.93 -56.99
N ARG A 248 -6.04 20.53 -56.53
CA ARG A 248 -7.32 21.00 -57.09
C ARG A 248 -7.53 22.49 -56.85
N ASN A 249 -7.19 23.01 -55.67
CA ASN A 249 -7.24 24.45 -55.40
C ASN A 249 -6.24 25.25 -56.25
N SER A 250 -5.12 24.63 -56.63
CA SER A 250 -4.17 25.22 -57.59
C SER A 250 -4.67 25.17 -59.04
N CYS A 251 -5.61 24.27 -59.36
CA CYS A 251 -6.18 24.06 -60.70
C CYS A 251 -7.51 24.81 -60.94
N ASN A 252 -8.33 25.02 -59.89
CA ASN A 252 -9.65 25.64 -59.93
C ASN A 252 -9.67 27.15 -60.30
N ASN A 253 -8.54 27.74 -60.68
CA ASN A 253 -8.50 29.04 -61.36
C ASN A 253 -8.89 28.94 -62.87
N MET A 254 -9.21 27.74 -63.37
CA MET A 254 -9.69 27.53 -64.74
C MET A 254 -10.99 26.71 -64.79
N ALA A 255 -12.06 27.40 -65.19
CA ALA A 255 -13.36 26.91 -65.68
C ALA A 255 -14.42 26.35 -64.70
N SER A 256 -15.64 26.80 -64.95
CA SER A 256 -16.92 26.46 -64.30
C SER A 256 -17.85 25.66 -65.25
N PRO A 257 -18.97 25.07 -64.78
CA PRO A 257 -19.57 23.87 -65.41
C PRO A 257 -20.99 24.02 -65.99
N THR A 258 -21.35 23.09 -66.91
CA THR A 258 -22.71 22.76 -67.41
C THR A 258 -22.64 21.45 -68.25
N GLN A 259 -23.61 20.53 -68.37
CA GLN A 259 -24.96 20.35 -67.78
C GLN A 259 -25.54 18.94 -68.11
N GLY A 260 -26.34 18.34 -67.20
CA GLY A 260 -27.40 17.32 -67.46
C GLY A 260 -27.02 15.90 -67.97
N ASP A 261 -27.82 14.84 -67.78
CA ASP A 261 -28.94 14.63 -66.83
C ASP A 261 -29.21 13.12 -66.59
N GLU A 262 -29.99 12.80 -65.55
CA GLU A 262 -30.41 11.50 -64.94
C GLU A 262 -30.34 10.17 -65.79
N HIS A 263 -29.66 9.08 -65.36
CA HIS A 263 -30.00 8.02 -64.36
C HIS A 263 -30.63 6.74 -65.05
N LEU A 264 -30.57 5.45 -64.63
CA LEU A 264 -30.09 4.68 -63.45
C LEU A 264 -29.83 3.19 -63.87
N PRO A 265 -28.71 2.49 -63.52
CA PRO A 265 -28.48 1.05 -63.82
C PRO A 265 -28.26 0.11 -62.59
N GLU A 266 -27.91 -1.14 -62.89
CA GLU A 266 -27.72 -2.33 -62.02
C GLU A 266 -26.71 -2.28 -60.85
N THR A 267 -27.05 -3.03 -59.79
CA THR A 267 -26.21 -4.03 -59.06
C THR A 267 -24.95 -3.64 -58.24
N LEU A 268 -24.95 -4.14 -56.98
CA LEU A 268 -23.84 -4.43 -56.04
C LEU A 268 -23.20 -3.34 -55.14
N THR A 269 -22.95 -3.78 -53.89
CA THR A 269 -22.04 -3.29 -52.84
C THR A 269 -22.32 -1.98 -52.06
N GLN A 270 -22.55 -2.19 -50.74
CA GLN A 270 -22.17 -1.47 -49.50
C GLN A 270 -21.34 -0.15 -49.56
N PRO A 271 -21.23 0.66 -48.47
CA PRO A 271 -21.84 0.59 -47.11
C PRO A 271 -22.55 1.91 -46.68
N ASP A 272 -23.04 2.04 -45.43
CA ASP A 272 -22.46 3.03 -44.49
C ASP A 272 -22.96 2.92 -43.02
N ASN A 273 -22.19 3.57 -42.14
CA ASN A 273 -22.27 3.64 -40.69
C ASN A 273 -23.60 4.14 -40.09
N VAL A 274 -24.02 3.52 -38.98
CA VAL A 274 -24.36 4.25 -37.74
C VAL A 274 -23.72 3.55 -36.54
N LEU A 275 -22.60 4.09 -36.07
CA LEU A 275 -22.25 4.04 -34.65
C LEU A 275 -23.26 4.95 -33.93
N ASP A 276 -24.11 4.39 -33.06
CA ASP A 276 -24.09 4.72 -31.62
C ASP A 276 -25.25 4.00 -30.90
N GLN A 277 -24.90 2.92 -30.18
CA GLN A 277 -25.71 2.39 -29.09
C GLN A 277 -24.84 1.51 -28.18
N SER A 278 -23.80 2.12 -27.64
CA SER A 278 -23.20 1.58 -26.42
C SER A 278 -24.20 1.67 -25.27
N ASN A 279 -24.03 0.80 -24.27
CA ASN A 279 -24.57 0.95 -22.91
C ASN A 279 -25.97 0.41 -22.57
N GLU A 280 -26.35 -0.82 -23.00
CA GLU A 280 -27.42 -1.56 -22.28
C GLU A 280 -27.31 -3.11 -22.31
N MET A 281 -26.11 -3.69 -22.09
CA MET A 281 -25.99 -5.17 -21.95
C MET A 281 -25.01 -5.67 -20.86
N SER A 282 -24.58 -4.83 -19.92
CA SER A 282 -23.69 -5.23 -18.81
C SER A 282 -24.37 -5.25 -17.43
N LYS A 283 -25.71 -5.44 -17.37
CA LYS A 283 -26.48 -5.46 -16.11
C LYS A 283 -27.55 -6.56 -15.97
N LYS A 284 -27.49 -7.63 -16.77
CA LYS A 284 -28.34 -8.82 -16.62
C LYS A 284 -27.58 -10.14 -16.85
N LEU A 285 -26.52 -10.35 -16.07
CA LEU A 285 -25.94 -11.67 -15.81
C LEU A 285 -25.20 -11.67 -14.46
N SER A 286 -25.92 -11.20 -13.44
CA SER A 286 -25.61 -11.38 -12.02
C SER A 286 -26.95 -11.53 -11.31
N MET A 287 -27.13 -12.61 -10.53
CA MET A 287 -28.42 -13.15 -10.06
C MET A 287 -29.30 -13.55 -11.27
N ASP A 288 -29.40 -14.82 -11.68
CA ASP A 288 -29.79 -15.99 -10.89
C ASP A 288 -29.32 -17.31 -11.53
N HIS A 289 -28.48 -18.08 -10.82
CA HIS A 289 -28.45 -19.55 -10.87
C HIS A 289 -27.65 -20.11 -9.68
N CYS A 290 -28.05 -19.71 -8.46
CA CYS A 290 -27.56 -20.33 -7.22
C CYS A 290 -28.71 -21.04 -6.50
N ALA A 291 -29.32 -22.00 -7.19
CA ALA A 291 -30.45 -22.78 -6.67
C ALA A 291 -30.57 -24.14 -7.37
N LEU A 292 -29.76 -25.12 -6.95
CA LEU A 292 -30.23 -26.51 -6.78
C LEU A 292 -29.29 -27.32 -5.86
N ASN A 293 -29.87 -27.83 -4.77
CA ASN A 293 -29.47 -29.04 -4.04
C ASN A 293 -28.03 -29.15 -3.48
N GLN A 294 -27.77 -28.43 -2.38
CA GLN A 294 -26.97 -28.99 -1.29
C GLN A 294 -27.84 -30.00 -0.49
N PRO A 295 -27.32 -31.16 -0.06
CA PRO A 295 -27.97 -31.94 1.00
C PRO A 295 -27.79 -31.23 2.35
N PRO A 296 -28.71 -31.38 3.32
CA PRO A 296 -28.60 -30.70 4.60
C PRO A 296 -27.44 -31.27 5.43
N PHE A 297 -26.44 -30.44 5.70
CA PHE A 297 -25.44 -30.71 6.74
C PHE A 297 -26.12 -30.63 8.10
N ASN A 298 -26.56 -31.79 8.62
CA ASN A 298 -27.16 -31.89 9.94
C ASN A 298 -26.07 -32.12 10.99
N THR A 299 -25.40 -31.05 11.43
CA THR A 299 -24.40 -31.08 12.51
C THR A 299 -24.97 -30.55 13.83
N ASP A 300 -26.09 -31.13 14.27
CA ASP A 300 -26.51 -31.12 15.67
C ASP A 300 -26.23 -32.50 16.30
N VAL A 301 -24.94 -32.78 16.51
CA VAL A 301 -24.51 -33.76 17.52
C VAL A 301 -24.06 -32.95 18.73
N ALA A 302 -24.98 -32.75 19.65
CA ALA A 302 -24.69 -32.13 20.93
C ALA A 302 -23.58 -32.93 21.64
N TRP A 303 -22.46 -32.26 21.92
CA TRP A 303 -21.44 -32.78 22.83
C TRP A 303 -22.03 -32.76 24.25
N ASN A 304 -22.67 -33.86 24.61
CA ASN A 304 -23.21 -34.04 25.96
C ASN A 304 -22.05 -34.39 26.90
N GLU A 305 -21.36 -33.35 27.40
CA GLU A 305 -20.40 -33.45 28.50
C GLU A 305 -21.12 -33.93 29.76
N ASN A 306 -21.28 -35.25 29.90
CA ASN A 306 -21.59 -35.87 31.18
C ASN A 306 -20.38 -35.70 32.10
N SER A 307 -20.37 -34.61 32.88
CA SER A 307 -19.53 -34.49 34.06
C SER A 307 -19.90 -35.61 35.03
N MET A 308 -19.12 -36.70 35.02
CA MET A 308 -19.08 -37.63 36.14
C MET A 308 -18.08 -37.10 37.16
N ASP A 309 -18.55 -36.13 37.96
CA ASP A 309 -17.93 -35.75 39.21
C ASP A 309 -17.92 -36.96 40.16
N LEU A 310 -16.86 -37.76 40.09
CA LEU A 310 -16.54 -38.76 41.10
C LEU A 310 -16.10 -38.03 42.38
N VAL A 311 -17.10 -37.75 43.21
CA VAL A 311 -16.94 -37.35 44.60
C VAL A 311 -15.98 -38.34 45.28
N ASN A 312 -14.88 -37.82 45.79
CA ASN A 312 -13.91 -38.58 46.58
C ASN A 312 -14.25 -38.38 48.07
N PRO A 313 -14.86 -39.37 48.77
CA PRO A 313 -14.90 -39.39 50.22
C PRO A 313 -13.54 -39.86 50.78
N GLU A 314 -13.46 -39.98 52.11
CA GLU A 314 -12.30 -40.52 52.86
C GLU A 314 -11.11 -39.56 52.98
N ASN A 315 -11.41 -38.48 53.70
CA ASN A 315 -10.51 -37.99 54.73
C ASN A 315 -10.66 -38.93 55.95
N ASP A 316 -9.72 -39.84 56.20
CA ASP A 316 -9.55 -40.51 57.50
C ASP A 316 -8.14 -41.14 57.61
N GLN A 317 -7.48 -40.89 58.76
CA GLN A 317 -6.11 -41.28 59.18
C GLN A 317 -4.94 -40.45 58.62
#